data_AF-A0A196QFN3-F1
#
_entry.id   AF-A0A196QFN3-F1
#
_cell.length_a   1.000
_cell.length_b   1.000
_cell.length_c   1.000
_cell.angle_alpha   90.00
_cell.angle_beta   90.00
_cell.angle_gamma   90.00
#
_symmetry.space_group_name_H-M   'P 1'
#
loop_
_entity.id
_entity.type
_entity.pdbx_description
1 polymer ?
#
loop_
_entity_poly.entity_id
_entity_poly.type
_entity_poly.pdbx_seq_one_letter_code
_entity_poly.pdbx_strand_id
1 'polypeptide(L)'
;MFSHKKFLLGIGLSMALVFPVLADQHQDEAILVGEESFECITDMIPVRGFYVASLTDNLSETILVANSSKGGKYPPGSIVQLIPGEAMVKRSEGTNPITHDWEGNPPEKQR
;
A
#
# COMPACT_ATOMS: atom_id res chain seq x y z
N MET A 1 -69.98 -20.99 -12.41
CA MET A 1 -69.86 -19.85 -11.47
C MET A 1 -69.28 -20.37 -10.16
N PHE A 2 -68.41 -19.57 -9.53
CA PHE A 2 -67.62 -19.81 -8.30
C PHE A 2 -66.30 -20.58 -8.41
N SER A 3 -65.20 -19.84 -8.43
CA SER A 3 -64.00 -20.17 -7.64
C SER A 3 -63.09 -18.95 -7.57
N HIS A 4 -63.07 -18.26 -6.42
CA HIS A 4 -62.00 -17.32 -6.06
C HIS A 4 -61.39 -17.84 -4.76
N LYS A 5 -60.25 -18.53 -4.89
CA LYS A 5 -59.42 -18.93 -3.76
C LYS A 5 -58.10 -18.17 -3.81
N LYS A 6 -58.00 -17.26 -2.83
CA LYS A 6 -56.84 -17.07 -1.94
C LYS A 6 -55.53 -16.59 -2.58
N PHE A 7 -55.36 -15.27 -2.49
CA PHE A 7 -54.20 -14.57 -1.93
C PHE A 7 -53.11 -15.49 -1.32
N LEU A 8 -51.97 -15.63 -1.99
CA LEU A 8 -50.66 -15.99 -1.44
C LEU A 8 -49.61 -15.34 -2.34
N LEU A 9 -48.92 -14.31 -1.87
CA LEU A 9 -47.62 -14.34 -1.17
C LEU A 9 -46.47 -14.16 -2.16
N GLY A 10 -45.81 -13.01 -2.05
CA GLY A 10 -44.76 -12.55 -2.95
C GLY A 10 -43.46 -13.34 -2.87
N ILE A 11 -42.70 -13.27 -3.96
CA ILE A 11 -41.28 -13.59 -4.00
C ILE A 11 -40.61 -12.46 -4.79
N GLY A 12 -40.11 -11.45 -4.07
CA GLY A 12 -39.19 -10.48 -4.62
C GLY A 12 -37.83 -11.16 -4.76
N LEU A 13 -37.49 -11.59 -5.98
CA LEU A 13 -36.17 -12.11 -6.31
C LEU A 13 -35.20 -10.92 -6.43
N SER A 14 -34.65 -10.47 -5.31
CA SER A 14 -33.59 -9.45 -5.30
C SER A 14 -32.28 -10.12 -5.67
N MET A 15 -31.84 -9.91 -6.92
CA MET A 15 -30.56 -10.38 -7.43
C MET A 15 -29.44 -9.50 -6.84
N ALA A 16 -28.83 -9.96 -5.76
CA ALA A 16 -27.63 -9.32 -5.21
C ALA A 16 -26.45 -9.59 -6.15
N LEU A 17 -26.03 -8.56 -6.90
CA LEU A 17 -24.76 -8.57 -7.61
C LEU A 17 -23.64 -8.59 -6.56
N VAL A 18 -23.09 -9.77 -6.34
CA VAL A 18 -21.90 -9.96 -5.51
C VAL A 18 -20.72 -9.47 -6.35
N PHE A 19 -20.33 -8.20 -6.18
CA PHE A 19 -19.05 -7.74 -6.70
C PHE A 19 -17.97 -8.53 -5.96
N PRO A 20 -17.13 -9.32 -6.65
CA PRO A 20 -15.94 -9.85 -6.00
C PRO A 20 -15.12 -8.64 -5.58
N VAL A 21 -14.89 -8.49 -4.27
CA VAL A 21 -13.80 -7.68 -3.77
C VAL A 21 -12.56 -8.24 -4.45
N LEU A 22 -11.98 -7.47 -5.37
CA LEU A 22 -10.60 -7.67 -5.78
C LEU A 22 -9.80 -7.27 -4.54
N ALA A 23 -9.59 -8.23 -3.65
CA ALA A 23 -8.53 -8.12 -2.68
C ALA A 23 -7.28 -7.90 -3.55
N ASP A 24 -6.67 -6.73 -3.40
CA ASP A 24 -5.39 -6.44 -4.02
C ASP A 24 -4.44 -7.52 -3.51
N GLN A 25 -4.22 -8.53 -4.36
CA GLN A 25 -3.22 -9.56 -4.12
C GLN A 25 -1.91 -8.86 -4.47
N HIS A 26 -1.45 -7.99 -3.55
CA HIS A 26 -0.10 -7.48 -3.58
C HIS A 26 0.78 -8.72 -3.53
N GLN A 27 1.27 -9.12 -4.70
CA GLN A 27 2.10 -10.31 -4.85
C GLN A 27 3.23 -10.15 -3.84
N ASP A 28 3.31 -11.08 -2.89
CA ASP A 28 4.43 -11.21 -1.97
C ASP A 28 5.64 -11.78 -2.75
N GLU A 29 6.00 -11.11 -3.84
CA GLU A 29 7.32 -11.27 -4.41
C GLU A 29 8.27 -10.65 -3.40
N ALA A 30 9.16 -11.49 -2.88
CA ALA A 30 10.22 -11.04 -2.00
C ALA A 30 10.99 -9.92 -2.72
N ILE A 31 10.80 -8.68 -2.26
CA ILE A 31 11.49 -7.51 -2.82
C ILE A 31 12.99 -7.76 -2.66
N LEU A 32 13.71 -7.99 -3.75
CA LEU A 32 15.15 -8.15 -3.70
C LEU A 32 15.77 -6.77 -3.50
N VAL A 33 16.60 -6.65 -2.46
CA VAL A 33 17.35 -5.41 -2.18
C VAL A 33 18.83 -5.74 -2.34
N GLY A 34 19.45 -5.06 -3.30
CA GLY A 34 20.86 -5.19 -3.67
C GLY A 34 21.47 -3.83 -3.96
N GLU A 35 22.70 -3.81 -4.46
CA GLU A 35 23.39 -2.55 -4.82
C GLU A 35 22.64 -1.80 -5.93
N GLU A 36 22.03 -2.54 -6.86
CA GLU A 36 21.22 -2.02 -7.97
C GLU A 36 19.89 -1.40 -7.54
N SER A 37 19.47 -1.63 -6.29
CA SER A 37 18.26 -1.02 -5.72
C SER A 37 18.47 0.46 -5.39
N PHE A 38 19.71 0.95 -5.39
CA PHE A 38 20.06 2.31 -5.00
C PHE A 38 20.64 3.09 -6.17
N GLU A 39 20.03 4.23 -6.45
CA GLU A 39 20.47 5.20 -7.45
C GLU A 39 21.05 6.46 -6.77
N CYS A 40 21.48 7.43 -7.57
CA CYS A 40 21.89 8.71 -7.02
C CYS A 40 20.70 9.37 -6.31
N ILE A 41 20.90 9.84 -5.08
CA ILE A 41 19.84 10.48 -4.28
C ILE A 41 19.21 11.66 -5.02
N THR A 42 19.99 12.38 -5.84
CA THR A 42 19.48 13.52 -6.61
C THR A 42 18.56 13.13 -7.77
N ASP A 43 18.54 11.86 -8.15
CA ASP A 43 17.70 11.33 -9.23
C ASP A 43 16.36 10.81 -8.69
N MET A 44 16.26 10.59 -7.37
CA MET A 44 15.03 10.28 -6.67
C MET A 44 14.07 11.49 -6.61
N ILE A 45 12.82 11.25 -6.20
CA ILE A 45 11.80 12.30 -6.14
C ILE A 45 11.92 13.12 -4.85
N PRO A 46 12.20 14.43 -4.91
CA PRO A 46 12.24 15.27 -3.73
C PRO A 46 10.83 15.54 -3.19
N VAL A 47 10.63 15.27 -1.90
CA VAL A 47 9.39 15.54 -1.17
C VAL A 47 9.74 16.25 0.13
N ARG A 48 9.28 17.49 0.30
CA ARG A 48 9.31 18.22 1.58
C ARG A 48 10.67 18.22 2.31
N GLY A 49 11.78 18.24 1.56
CA GLY A 49 13.15 18.28 2.10
C GLY A 49 13.83 16.92 2.30
N PHE A 50 13.23 15.84 1.81
CA PHE A 50 13.83 14.50 1.73
C PHE A 50 13.56 13.88 0.34
N TYR A 51 14.10 12.70 0.07
CA TYR A 51 13.96 12.04 -1.23
C TYR A 51 13.26 10.69 -1.12
N VAL A 52 12.47 10.34 -2.13
CA VAL A 52 11.74 9.06 -2.22
C VAL A 52 11.88 8.40 -3.58
N ALA A 53 11.89 7.07 -3.58
CA ALA A 53 11.81 6.23 -4.77
C ALA A 53 10.99 4.96 -4.45
N SER A 54 10.86 4.05 -5.39
CA SER A 54 10.17 2.77 -5.19
C SER A 54 10.84 1.67 -6.01
N LEU A 55 11.05 0.50 -5.39
CA LEU A 55 11.52 -0.72 -6.04
C LEU A 55 10.41 -1.49 -6.78
N THR A 56 9.17 -1.05 -6.58
CA THR A 56 7.96 -1.59 -7.22
C THR A 56 7.23 -0.49 -7.98
N ASP A 57 6.18 -0.83 -8.71
CA ASP A 57 5.37 0.14 -9.48
C ASP A 57 4.54 1.12 -8.62
N ASN A 58 4.80 1.19 -7.31
CA ASN A 58 4.08 2.01 -6.32
C ASN A 58 4.75 3.37 -6.00
N LEU A 59 5.52 3.93 -6.94
CA LEU A 59 6.14 5.25 -6.75
C LEU A 59 5.11 6.36 -6.46
N SER A 60 3.97 6.35 -7.17
CA SER A 60 2.91 7.34 -6.97
C SER A 60 2.34 7.30 -5.55
N GLU A 61 2.07 6.10 -5.02
CA GLU A 61 1.58 5.93 -3.65
C GLU A 61 2.62 6.34 -2.61
N THR A 62 3.90 6.01 -2.86
CA THR A 62 5.03 6.46 -2.03
C THR A 62 5.06 7.99 -1.93
N ILE A 63 4.92 8.69 -3.06
CA ILE A 63 4.88 10.16 -3.11
C ILE A 63 3.65 10.71 -2.38
N LEU A 64 2.48 10.09 -2.55
CA LEU A 64 1.25 10.51 -1.87
C LEU A 64 1.40 10.44 -0.34
N VAL A 65 1.93 9.32 0.18
CA VAL A 65 2.18 9.13 1.61
C VAL A 65 3.24 10.13 2.11
N ALA A 66 4.33 10.31 1.37
CA ALA A 66 5.41 11.24 1.72
C ALA A 66 4.93 12.71 1.81
N ASN A 67 3.98 13.10 0.96
CA ASN A 67 3.38 14.44 0.98
C ASN A 67 2.33 14.63 2.08
N SER A 68 1.83 13.56 2.70
CA SER A 68 0.79 13.64 3.72
C SER A 68 1.29 14.35 4.99
N SER A 69 0.54 15.37 5.43
CA SER A 69 0.79 16.05 6.71
C SER A 69 0.51 15.14 7.92
N LYS A 70 -0.38 14.16 7.75
CA LYS A 70 -0.76 13.18 8.76
C LYS A 70 0.10 11.91 8.74
N GLY A 71 0.99 11.77 7.75
CA GLY A 71 1.68 10.52 7.47
C GLY A 71 0.75 9.49 6.81
N GLY A 72 1.16 8.23 6.83
CA GLY A 72 0.43 7.10 6.23
C GLY A 72 1.31 5.84 6.18
N LYS A 73 0.75 4.71 5.77
CA LYS A 73 1.51 3.47 5.57
C LYS A 73 2.16 3.51 4.18
N TYR A 74 3.48 3.44 4.14
CA TYR A 74 4.22 3.33 2.88
C TYR A 74 3.99 1.95 2.25
N PRO A 75 3.80 1.86 0.92
CA PRO A 75 3.70 0.57 0.24
C PRO A 75 5.04 -0.19 0.29
N PRO A 76 5.02 -1.53 0.29
CA PRO A 76 6.23 -2.33 0.12
C PRO A 76 7.01 -1.90 -1.13
N GLY A 77 8.32 -1.77 -0.99
CA GLY A 77 9.24 -1.29 -2.02
C GLY A 77 9.58 0.20 -1.93
N SER A 78 8.88 0.96 -1.08
CA SER A 78 9.20 2.38 -0.86
C SER A 78 10.62 2.57 -0.38
N ILE A 79 11.35 3.50 -0.99
CA ILE A 79 12.64 3.98 -0.51
C ILE A 79 12.49 5.40 0.03
N VAL A 80 13.05 5.65 1.22
CA VAL A 80 13.09 6.98 1.84
C VAL A 80 14.52 7.31 2.26
N GLN A 81 14.99 8.50 1.88
CA GLN A 81 16.28 9.05 2.31
C GLN A 81 16.01 10.29 3.17
N LEU A 82 16.11 10.18 4.49
CA LEU A 82 15.91 11.31 5.42
C LEU A 82 17.22 11.98 5.83
N ILE A 83 18.27 11.20 6.03
CA ILE A 83 19.59 11.65 6.51
C ILE A 83 20.59 11.43 5.38
N PRO A 84 21.42 12.43 5.02
CA PRO A 84 22.41 12.25 3.95
C PRO A 84 23.26 11.00 4.16
N GLY A 85 23.31 10.13 3.15
CA GLY A 85 24.05 8.86 3.21
C GLY A 85 23.27 7.67 3.80
N GLU A 86 22.04 7.85 4.26
CA GLU A 86 21.17 6.77 4.74
C GLU A 86 19.89 6.67 3.92
N ALA A 87 19.63 5.47 3.39
CA ALA A 87 18.38 5.12 2.73
C ALA A 87 17.68 4.01 3.49
N MET A 88 16.36 3.99 3.37
CA MET A 88 15.47 3.10 4.08
C MET A 88 14.54 2.40 3.12
N VAL A 89 14.32 1.11 3.29
CA VAL A 89 13.46 0.33 2.40
C VAL A 89 12.28 -0.25 3.18
N LYS A 90 11.06 -0.03 2.69
CA LYS A 90 9.84 -0.63 3.24
C LYS A 90 9.69 -2.05 2.71
N ARG A 91 9.74 -3.05 3.58
CA ARG A 91 9.57 -4.47 3.26
C ARG A 91 8.09 -4.87 3.26
N SER A 92 7.81 -6.11 2.85
CA SER A 92 6.49 -6.74 2.96
C SER A 92 5.98 -6.70 4.41
N GLU A 93 4.67 -6.62 4.57
CA GLU A 93 4.03 -6.60 5.89
C GLU A 93 4.37 -7.83 6.73
N GLY A 94 4.76 -7.61 7.98
CA GLY A 94 5.15 -8.67 8.91
C GLY A 94 6.63 -9.06 8.83
N THR A 95 7.43 -8.41 7.98
CA THR A 95 8.88 -8.64 7.91
C THR A 95 9.57 -8.30 9.24
N ASN A 96 9.19 -7.19 9.86
CA ASN A 96 9.76 -6.79 11.15
C ASN A 96 8.77 -5.96 11.96
N PRO A 97 8.14 -6.52 13.00
CA PRO A 97 7.14 -5.78 13.79
C PRO A 97 7.76 -4.65 14.61
N ILE A 98 9.06 -4.71 14.94
CA ILE A 98 9.74 -3.69 15.75
C ILE A 98 10.00 -2.43 14.94
N THR A 99 10.37 -2.58 13.67
CA THR A 99 10.66 -1.45 12.78
C THR A 99 9.48 -1.10 11.87
N HIS A 100 8.32 -1.70 12.12
CA HIS A 100 7.16 -1.65 11.22
C HIS A 100 7.59 -1.93 9.77
N ASP A 101 8.29 -3.04 9.54
CA ASP A 101 8.77 -3.53 8.24
C ASP A 101 9.79 -2.63 7.52
N TRP A 102 10.35 -1.64 8.19
CA TRP A 102 11.46 -0.87 7.63
C TRP A 102 12.79 -1.60 7.81
N GLU A 103 13.57 -1.66 6.74
CA GLU A 103 15.00 -1.98 6.76
C GLU A 103 15.78 -0.67 6.79
N GLY A 104 16.66 -0.49 7.78
CA GLY A 104 17.30 0.78 8.13
C GLY A 104 16.72 1.41 9.42
N ASN A 105 17.01 2.68 9.68
CA ASN A 105 16.56 3.38 10.90
C ASN A 105 15.27 4.21 10.69
N PRO A 106 14.08 3.73 11.09
CA PRO A 106 12.77 4.23 10.65
C PRO A 106 12.52 5.74 10.85
N PRO A 107 11.76 6.40 9.94
CA PRO A 107 11.28 7.75 10.17
C PRO A 107 10.59 7.83 11.52
N GLU A 108 10.80 8.90 12.30
CA GLU A 108 10.24 9.01 13.65
C GLU A 108 8.72 8.81 13.72
N LYS A 109 7.98 9.26 12.69
CA LYS A 109 6.52 9.08 12.59
C LYS A 109 6.09 7.64 12.28
N GLN A 110 7.03 6.75 12.04
CA GLN A 110 6.86 5.34 11.72
C GLN A 110 7.59 4.43 12.74
N ARG A 111 8.19 5.00 13.79
CA ARG A 111 8.66 4.26 14.97
C ARG A 111 7.52 3.93 15.93
#